data_AF-A0A7Z0RYD9-F1
#
_entry.id   AF-A0A7Z0RYD9-F1
#
_cell.length_a   1.000
_cell.length_b   1.000
_cell.length_c   1.000
_cell.angle_alpha   90.00
_cell.angle_beta   90.00
_cell.angle_gamma   90.00
#
_symmetry.space_group_name_H-M   'P 1'
#
loop_
_entity.id
_entity.type
_entity.pdbx_description
1 polymer ?
#
loop_
_entity_poly.entity_id
_entity_poly.type
_entity_poly.pdbx_seq_one_letter_code
_entity_poly.pdbx_strand_id
1 'polypeptide(L)'
;MTRRKANQYFHVYILVSQSAESVVKVGKANNLSRTRSLARMGYAGRHDWSHIASFPMNSNHEALALESLVIAKLSNQGYKLPRMSWTNLINGKPSYADECFSCSAEHAITVANEMASLIEQHI
;
A
#
# COMPACT_ATOMS: atom_id res chain seq x y z
N MET A 1 -24.28 19.76 -12.76
CA MET A 1 -23.13 18.87 -12.54
C MET A 1 -23.15 18.39 -11.10
N THR A 2 -23.62 17.16 -10.85
CA THR A 2 -23.63 16.54 -9.54
C THR A 2 -22.18 16.35 -9.06
N ARG A 3 -21.80 17.00 -7.95
CA ARG A 3 -20.51 16.74 -7.29
C ARG A 3 -20.45 15.24 -6.96
N ARG A 4 -19.61 14.49 -7.68
CA ARG A 4 -19.35 13.07 -7.39
C ARG A 4 -18.84 12.97 -5.94
N LYS A 5 -19.53 12.19 -5.09
CA LYS A 5 -19.19 12.04 -3.68
C LYS A 5 -17.80 11.38 -3.55
N ALA A 6 -16.94 11.91 -2.70
CA ALA A 6 -15.74 11.21 -2.25
C ALA A 6 -16.12 9.79 -1.78
N ASN A 7 -15.31 8.77 -2.10
CA ASN A 7 -15.51 7.32 -1.88
C ASN A 7 -16.01 6.47 -3.08
N GLN A 8 -16.01 6.98 -4.32
CA GLN A 8 -16.35 6.15 -5.49
C GLN A 8 -15.19 5.34 -6.08
N TYR A 9 -13.93 5.68 -5.76
CA TYR A 9 -12.75 5.05 -6.34
C TYR A 9 -11.96 4.30 -5.28
N PHE A 10 -11.71 3.02 -5.53
CA PHE A 10 -10.84 2.19 -4.70
C PHE A 10 -9.48 2.11 -5.39
N HIS A 11 -8.41 2.24 -4.61
CA HIS A 11 -7.06 2.20 -5.13
C HIS A 11 -6.24 1.22 -4.32
N VAL A 12 -5.42 0.42 -5.00
CA VAL A 12 -4.23 -0.16 -4.37
C VAL A 12 -3.09 0.83 -4.58
N TYR A 13 -2.31 1.11 -3.53
CA TYR A 13 -1.22 2.08 -3.56
C TYR A 13 0.07 1.47 -3.03
N ILE A 14 1.18 2.01 -3.52
CA ILE A 14 2.54 1.65 -3.14
C ILE A 14 3.20 2.88 -2.54
N LEU A 15 3.68 2.74 -1.31
CA LEU A 15 4.54 3.73 -0.66
C LEU A 15 5.95 3.19 -0.50
N VAL A 16 6.93 4.09 -0.50
CA VAL A 16 8.33 3.79 -0.17
C VAL A 16 8.83 4.71 0.92
N SER A 17 9.69 4.22 1.81
CA SER A 17 10.44 5.07 2.75
C SER A 17 11.69 5.60 2.06
N GLN A 18 11.93 6.91 2.12
CA GLN A 18 13.06 7.56 1.43
C GLN A 18 14.42 7.27 2.08
N SER A 19 14.47 7.10 3.39
CA SER A 19 15.67 6.88 4.20
C SER A 19 16.11 5.43 4.25
N ALA A 20 15.20 4.50 3.95
CA ALA A 20 15.55 3.11 3.70
C ALA A 20 15.03 2.74 2.32
N GLU A 21 15.84 3.06 1.32
CA GLU A 21 15.72 2.46 0.00
C GLU A 21 15.46 0.96 0.18
N SER A 22 14.44 0.45 -0.50
CA SER A 22 13.92 -0.92 -0.43
C SER A 22 12.85 -1.22 0.63
N VAL A 23 12.38 -0.29 1.46
CA VAL A 23 11.17 -0.56 2.27
C VAL A 23 9.92 -0.03 1.57
N VAL A 24 9.09 -0.97 1.13
CA VAL A 24 7.83 -0.71 0.45
C VAL A 24 6.65 -1.11 1.32
N LYS A 25 5.59 -0.32 1.27
CA LYS A 25 4.28 -0.63 1.84
C LYS A 25 3.23 -0.68 0.73
N VAL A 26 2.53 -1.81 0.65
CA VAL A 26 1.37 -1.97 -0.23
C VAL A 26 0.11 -1.81 0.62
N GLY A 27 -0.90 -1.11 0.11
CA GLY A 27 -2.17 -1.02 0.82
C GLY A 27 -3.32 -0.57 -0.07
N LYS A 28 -4.55 -0.67 0.45
CA LYS A 28 -5.77 -0.20 -0.21
C LYS A 28 -6.34 1.06 0.44
N ALA A 29 -6.82 2.00 -0.37
CA ALA A 29 -7.52 3.19 0.10
C ALA A 29 -8.64 3.62 -0.87
N ASN A 30 -9.72 4.14 -0.31
CA ASN A 30 -10.78 4.84 -1.06
C ASN A 30 -10.59 6.38 -1.07
N ASN A 31 -9.55 6.85 -0.38
CA ASN A 31 -9.11 8.23 -0.36
C ASN A 31 -7.57 8.27 -0.23
N LEU A 32 -6.89 8.53 -1.34
CA LEU A 32 -5.43 8.58 -1.40
C LEU A 32 -4.83 9.73 -0.57
N SER A 33 -5.61 10.75 -0.19
CA SER A 33 -5.11 11.81 0.70
C SER A 33 -4.70 11.26 2.08
N ARG A 34 -5.29 10.14 2.51
CA ARG A 34 -4.94 9.45 3.76
C ARG A 34 -3.55 8.82 3.72
N THR A 35 -3.00 8.50 2.55
CA THR A 35 -1.66 7.89 2.51
C THR A 35 -0.59 8.87 2.98
N ARG A 36 -0.80 10.18 2.78
CA ARG A 36 0.08 11.25 3.30
C ARG A 36 0.12 11.32 4.82
N SER A 37 -0.90 10.82 5.52
CA SER A 37 -0.90 10.81 6.99
C SER A 37 -0.02 9.71 7.57
N LEU A 38 0.38 8.70 6.79
CA LEU A 38 1.20 7.59 7.28
C LEU A 38 2.60 8.06 7.71
N ALA A 39 3.24 8.93 6.91
CA ALA A 39 4.47 9.62 7.29
C ALA A 39 4.32 10.37 8.63
N ARG A 40 3.25 11.17 8.76
CA ARG A 40 2.96 11.93 9.99
C ARG A 40 2.70 11.05 11.22
N MET A 41 2.16 9.85 11.04
CA MET A 41 1.93 8.89 12.13
C MET A 41 3.21 8.15 12.56
N GLY A 42 4.31 8.29 11.82
CA GLY A 42 5.49 7.46 12.03
C GLY A 42 5.26 6.00 11.67
N TYR A 43 4.43 5.74 10.67
CA TYR A 43 4.01 4.38 10.31
C TYR A 43 5.21 3.44 10.14
N ALA A 44 5.14 2.25 10.74
CA ALA A 44 6.24 1.27 10.79
C ALA A 44 7.58 1.87 11.28
N GLY A 45 7.53 2.85 12.19
CA GLY A 45 8.71 3.53 12.74
C GLY A 45 9.37 4.52 11.77
N ARG A 46 8.67 4.95 10.72
CA ARG A 46 9.22 5.75 9.62
C ARG A 46 8.40 7.00 9.33
N HIS A 47 9.07 8.12 9.06
CA HIS A 47 8.45 9.46 8.94
C HIS A 47 8.45 10.02 7.52
N ASP A 48 8.93 9.25 6.56
CA ASP A 48 9.36 9.70 5.23
C ASP A 48 8.72 8.89 4.10
N TRP A 49 7.50 8.39 4.36
CA TRP A 49 6.73 7.65 3.39
C TRP A 49 6.32 8.54 2.21
N SER A 50 6.71 8.11 1.01
CA SER A 50 6.37 8.73 -0.26
C SER A 50 5.45 7.84 -1.07
N HIS A 51 4.42 8.44 -1.67
CA HIS A 51 3.51 7.74 -2.57
C HIS A 51 4.16 7.65 -3.96
N ILE A 52 4.38 6.43 -4.45
CA ILE A 52 5.04 6.21 -5.75
C ILE A 52 4.07 5.75 -6.83
N ALA A 53 3.09 4.90 -6.51
CA ALA A 53 2.11 4.43 -7.49
C ALA A 53 0.73 4.18 -6.87
N SER A 54 -0.32 4.31 -7.70
CA SER A 54 -1.67 3.87 -7.38
C SER A 54 -2.35 3.21 -8.58
N PHE A 55 -3.13 2.17 -8.30
CA PHE A 55 -3.82 1.31 -9.25
C PHE A 55 -5.33 1.45 -8.96
N PRO A 56 -6.08 2.20 -9.79
CA PRO A 56 -7.51 2.41 -9.59
C PRO A 56 -8.30 1.14 -9.94
N MET A 57 -9.32 0.83 -9.14
CA MET A 57 -10.17 -0.36 -9.24
C MET A 57 -11.64 0.05 -9.25
N ASN A 58 -12.49 -0.71 -9.95
CA ASN A 58 -13.90 -0.38 -10.12
C ASN A 58 -14.73 -0.70 -8.88
N SER A 59 -14.24 -1.58 -8.02
CA SER A 59 -14.92 -2.01 -6.81
C SER A 59 -13.98 -2.20 -5.62
N ASN A 60 -14.55 -2.21 -4.41
CA ASN A 60 -13.80 -2.55 -3.20
C ASN A 60 -13.29 -4.00 -3.24
N HIS A 61 -14.03 -4.90 -3.90
CA HIS A 61 -13.68 -6.31 -4.02
C HIS A 61 -12.46 -6.50 -4.92
N GLU A 62 -12.43 -5.87 -6.09
CA GLU A 62 -11.25 -5.86 -6.97
C GLU A 62 -10.02 -5.30 -6.25
N ALA A 63 -10.17 -4.17 -5.56
CA ALA A 63 -9.06 -3.58 -4.83
C ALA A 63 -8.54 -4.47 -3.70
N LEU A 64 -9.43 -5.18 -2.99
CA LEU A 64 -9.05 -6.14 -1.97
C LEU A 64 -8.33 -7.36 -2.57
N ALA A 65 -8.83 -7.86 -3.71
CA ALA A 65 -8.20 -8.94 -4.45
C ALA A 65 -6.80 -8.55 -4.92
N LEU A 66 -6.65 -7.36 -5.52
CA LEU A 66 -5.36 -6.88 -6.01
C LEU A 66 -4.36 -6.70 -4.86
N GLU A 67 -4.76 -6.03 -3.77
CA GLU A 67 -3.93 -5.87 -2.57
C GLU A 67 -3.44 -7.22 -2.06
N SER A 68 -4.35 -8.20 -1.95
CA SER A 68 -4.04 -9.54 -1.46
C SER A 68 -3.10 -10.30 -2.39
N LEU A 69 -3.32 -10.25 -3.70
CA LEU A 69 -2.47 -10.92 -4.69
C LEU A 69 -1.05 -10.34 -4.71
N VAL A 70 -0.92 -9.02 -4.65
CA VAL A 70 0.39 -8.35 -4.58
C VAL A 70 1.12 -8.73 -3.30
N ILE A 71 0.45 -8.66 -2.15
CA ILE A 71 1.01 -9.05 -0.85
C ILE A 71 1.45 -10.52 -0.89
N ALA A 72 0.62 -11.42 -1.44
CA ALA A 72 0.93 -12.84 -1.52
C ALA A 72 2.14 -13.11 -2.43
N LYS A 73 2.17 -12.52 -3.63
CA LYS A 73 3.28 -12.67 -4.58
C LYS A 73 4.61 -12.17 -3.99
N LEU A 74 4.63 -10.96 -3.42
CA LEU A 74 5.83 -10.42 -2.78
C LEU A 74 6.28 -11.26 -1.57
N SER A 75 5.33 -11.76 -0.78
CA SER A 75 5.65 -12.64 0.36
C SER A 75 6.24 -13.97 -0.09
N ASN A 76 5.66 -14.60 -1.12
CA ASN A 76 6.14 -15.88 -1.68
C ASN A 76 7.52 -15.74 -2.35
N GLN A 77 7.87 -14.55 -2.82
CA GLN A 77 9.21 -14.22 -3.31
C GLN A 77 10.23 -13.95 -2.19
N GLY A 78 9.82 -13.99 -0.92
CA GLY A 78 10.70 -13.79 0.24
C GLY A 78 10.94 -12.33 0.62
N TYR A 79 10.19 -11.37 0.06
CA TYR A 79 10.38 -9.95 0.35
C TYR A 79 9.66 -9.47 1.63
N LYS A 80 8.84 -10.32 2.26
CA LYS A 80 8.06 -9.95 3.45
C LYS A 80 8.99 -9.56 4.60
N LEU A 81 8.81 -8.35 5.14
CA LEU A 81 9.48 -7.95 6.37
C LEU A 81 8.76 -8.52 7.60
N PRO A 82 9.48 -8.80 8.69
CA PRO A 82 8.86 -9.08 9.98
C PRO A 82 7.94 -7.95 10.42
N ARG A 83 6.97 -8.27 11.29
CA ARG A 83 6.06 -7.29 11.89
C ARG A 83 6.83 -6.10 12.45
N MET A 84 6.46 -4.90 12.00
CA MET A 84 7.08 -3.66 12.45
C MET A 84 6.18 -3.00 13.50
N SER A 85 6.71 -2.76 14.70
CA SER A 85 5.99 -2.14 15.81
C SER A 85 6.51 -0.72 16.05
N TRP A 86 5.62 0.23 16.36
CA TRP A 86 6.00 1.60 16.69
C TRP A 86 4.96 2.27 17.60
N THR A 87 5.32 3.43 18.16
CA THR A 87 4.39 4.32 18.84
C THR A 87 3.87 5.36 17.85
N ASN A 88 2.57 5.39 17.61
CA ASN A 88 1.95 6.33 16.68
C ASN A 88 2.13 7.77 17.18
N LEU A 89 2.77 8.61 16.37
CA LEU A 89 3.11 9.98 16.76
C LEU A 89 1.89 10.92 16.91
N ILE A 90 0.75 10.56 16.31
CA ILE A 90 -0.45 11.40 16.37
C ILE A 90 -1.22 11.18 17.68
N ASN A 91 -1.27 9.95 18.18
CA ASN A 91 -2.14 9.59 19.32
C ASN A 91 -1.41 8.88 20.47
N GLY A 92 -0.09 8.66 20.36
CA GLY A 92 0.73 8.03 21.39
C GLY A 92 0.48 6.52 21.60
N LYS A 93 -0.36 5.88 20.79
CA LYS A 93 -0.71 4.46 20.97
C LYS A 93 0.29 3.52 20.30
N PRO A 94 0.57 2.34 20.88
CA PRO A 94 1.26 1.26 20.18
C PRO A 94 0.52 0.89 18.89
N SER A 95 1.27 0.66 17.83
CA SER A 95 0.77 0.28 16.49
C SER A 95 1.71 -0.74 15.87
N TYR A 96 1.18 -1.52 14.92
CA TYR A 96 1.93 -2.53 14.19
C TYR A 96 1.50 -2.57 12.72
N ALA A 97 2.40 -3.06 11.87
CA ALA A 97 2.20 -3.25 10.45
C ALA A 97 2.81 -4.57 10.03
N ASP A 98 2.05 -5.33 9.25
CA ASP A 98 2.51 -6.58 8.66
C ASP A 98 2.76 -6.39 7.15
N GLU A 99 2.16 -5.39 6.52
CA GLU A 99 2.15 -5.12 5.08
C GLU A 99 3.36 -4.34 4.54
N CYS A 100 4.56 -4.58 5.10
CA CYS A 100 5.83 -4.00 4.63
C CYS A 100 6.74 -5.05 3.98
N PHE A 101 7.53 -4.61 3.00
CA PHE A 101 8.37 -5.48 2.15
C PHE A 101 9.74 -4.86 1.91
N SER A 102 10.76 -5.72 1.78
CA SER A 102 12.15 -5.36 1.49
C SER A 102 12.45 -5.51 -0.01
N CYS A 103 11.87 -4.67 -0.85
CA CYS A 103 12.08 -4.70 -2.31
C CYS A 103 12.09 -3.28 -2.90
N SER A 104 12.59 -3.12 -4.13
CA SER A 104 12.53 -1.83 -4.83
C SER A 104 11.08 -1.44 -5.16
N ALA A 105 10.82 -0.14 -5.26
CA ALA A 105 9.52 0.36 -5.69
C ALA A 105 9.16 -0.13 -7.10
N GLU A 106 10.14 -0.19 -8.01
CA GLU A 106 9.98 -0.71 -9.37
C GLU A 106 9.53 -2.17 -9.39
N HIS A 107 10.12 -3.01 -8.53
CA HIS A 107 9.72 -4.41 -8.41
C HIS A 107 8.29 -4.54 -7.88
N ALA A 108 7.94 -3.78 -6.84
CA ALA A 108 6.57 -3.77 -6.31
C ALA A 108 5.54 -3.30 -7.35
N ILE A 109 5.87 -2.29 -8.16
CA ILE A 109 5.03 -1.81 -9.27
C ILE A 109 4.87 -2.88 -10.34
N THR A 110 5.96 -3.57 -10.70
CA THR A 110 5.95 -4.66 -11.68
C THR A 110 5.01 -5.78 -11.23
N VAL A 111 5.11 -6.21 -9.97
CA VAL A 111 4.21 -7.21 -9.38
C VAL A 111 2.76 -6.71 -9.38
N ALA A 112 2.52 -5.46 -9.02
CA ALA A 112 1.17 -4.90 -9.03
C ALA A 112 0.54 -4.86 -10.43
N ASN A 113 1.31 -4.52 -11.47
CA ASN A 113 0.85 -4.61 -12.85
C ASN A 113 0.55 -6.07 -13.26
N GLU A 114 1.44 -7.01 -12.95
CA GLU A 114 1.24 -8.44 -13.23
C GLU A 114 -0.08 -8.95 -12.60
N MET A 115 -0.31 -8.62 -11.33
CA MET A 115 -1.51 -9.07 -10.61
C MET A 115 -2.78 -8.33 -11.05
N ALA A 116 -2.68 -7.06 -11.45
CA ALA A 116 -3.81 -6.32 -11.99
C ALA A 116 -4.29 -6.93 -13.32
N SER A 117 -3.36 -7.29 -14.21
CA SER A 117 -3.71 -7.98 -15.46
C SER A 117 -4.38 -9.34 -15.22
N LEU A 118 -4.01 -10.07 -14.16
CA LEU A 118 -4.68 -11.32 -13.80
C LEU A 118 -6.13 -11.09 -13.37
N ILE A 119 -6.39 -10.04 -12.59
CA ILE A 119 -7.75 -9.66 -12.17
C ILE A 119 -8.61 -9.33 -13.37
N GLU A 120 -8.13 -8.47 -14.27
CA GLU A 120 -8.87 -8.08 -15.49
C GLU A 120 -9.22 -9.27 -16.39
N GLN A 121 -8.43 -10.34 -16.36
CA GLN A 121 -8.67 -11.55 -17.15
C GLN A 121 -9.69 -12.52 -16.52
N HIS A 122 -9.89 -12.48 -15.19
CA HIS A 122 -10.62 -13.54 -14.46
C HIS A 122 -11.76 -13.04 -13.57
N ILE A 123 -11.90 -11.72 -13.39
CA ILE A 123 -12.92 -11.05 -12.56
C ILE A 123 -13.60 -9.99 -13.43
#